data_AF-A0A1F6CSP5-F1
#
_entry.id   AF-A0A1F6CSP5-F1
#
_cell.length_a   1.000
_cell.length_b   1.000
_cell.length_c   1.000
_cell.angle_alpha   90.00
_cell.angle_beta   90.00
_cell.angle_gamma   90.00
#
_symmetry.space_group_name_H-M   'P 1'
#
loop_
_entity.id
_entity.type
_entity.pdbx_description
1 polymer ?
#
loop_
_entity_poly.entity_id
_entity_poly.type
_entity_poly.pdbx_seq_one_letter_code
_entity_poly.pdbx_strand_id
1 'polypeptide(L)'
;MALGPQPATGFTQVSLPANFGISGPYNPNARGNGIVGTPDGRFLILVHTGEGKLYRIDTSTFEAVLIALSGGDGTEAGTGDGLLLDGQTLYVVKNQHNKVAVINMSSDYLSGVITRYITEPFASNPATKVPATIAEFGNSLYAVTGGFAPPAPDFVVRMPK
;
A
#
# COMPACT_ATOMS: atom_id res chain seq x y z
N MET A 1 -4.50 -24.41 31.71
CA MET A 1 -5.36 -24.43 30.51
C MET A 1 -5.58 -22.99 30.07
N ALA A 2 -4.93 -22.53 29.01
CA ALA A 2 -5.18 -21.22 28.43
C ALA A 2 -6.14 -21.41 27.24
N LEU A 3 -7.26 -20.69 27.27
CA LEU A 3 -8.25 -20.69 26.20
C LEU A 3 -7.58 -20.15 24.93
N GLY A 4 -7.48 -20.98 23.89
CA GLY A 4 -7.10 -20.51 22.56
C GLY A 4 -8.09 -19.44 22.07
N PRO A 5 -7.67 -18.55 21.15
CA PRO A 5 -8.53 -17.49 20.67
C PRO A 5 -9.82 -18.09 20.09
N GLN A 6 -10.95 -17.74 20.69
CA GLN A 6 -12.28 -18.03 20.14
C GLN A 6 -12.39 -17.33 18.78
N PRO A 7 -12.81 -18.03 17.71
CA PRO A 7 -13.06 -17.37 16.44
C PRO A 7 -14.18 -16.35 16.63
N ALA A 8 -13.88 -15.08 16.38
CA ALA A 8 -14.86 -14.03 16.50
C ALA A 8 -15.94 -14.23 15.42
N THR A 9 -17.19 -14.33 15.86
CA THR A 9 -18.35 -14.55 15.02
C THR A 9 -18.64 -13.29 14.19
N GLY A 10 -18.63 -13.40 12.87
CA GLY A 10 -19.04 -12.33 11.94
C GLY A 10 -18.07 -11.98 10.82
N PHE A 11 -16.90 -12.64 10.73
CA PHE A 11 -15.95 -12.44 9.62
C PHE A 11 -15.27 -13.74 9.20
N THR A 12 -14.75 -13.77 7.97
CA THR A 12 -13.82 -14.80 7.49
C THR A 12 -12.41 -14.23 7.55
N GLN A 13 -11.53 -14.86 8.33
CA GLN A 13 -10.12 -14.48 8.35
C GLN A 13 -9.44 -14.97 7.07
N VAL A 14 -8.81 -14.05 6.34
CA VAL A 14 -7.91 -14.38 5.24
C VAL A 14 -6.50 -14.54 5.80
N SER A 15 -5.92 -15.72 5.63
CA SER A 15 -4.54 -15.99 6.04
C SER A 15 -3.58 -15.22 5.15
N LEU A 16 -2.60 -14.55 5.76
CA LEU A 16 -1.52 -13.87 5.05
C LEU A 16 -0.21 -14.66 5.16
N PRO A 17 0.76 -14.43 4.25
CA PRO A 17 2.08 -15.04 4.34
C PRO A 17 2.76 -14.76 5.69
N ALA A 18 3.65 -15.67 6.12
CA ALA A 18 4.23 -15.64 7.47
C ALA A 18 4.97 -14.34 7.83
N ASN A 19 5.50 -13.62 6.83
CA ASN A 19 6.18 -12.34 7.04
C ASN A 19 5.25 -11.19 7.46
N PHE A 20 3.92 -11.34 7.36
CA PHE A 20 2.95 -10.42 7.96
C PHE A 20 2.74 -10.63 9.47
N GLY A 21 3.31 -11.71 10.05
CA GLY A 21 3.15 -12.08 11.45
C GLY A 21 4.19 -11.48 12.40
N ILE A 22 3.94 -11.63 13.70
CA ILE A 22 4.79 -11.12 14.80
C ILE A 22 5.94 -12.07 15.20
N SER A 23 6.20 -13.16 14.46
CA SER A 23 7.28 -14.10 14.79
C SER A 23 8.63 -13.57 14.28
N GLY A 24 9.45 -13.08 15.19
CA GLY A 24 10.75 -12.43 14.94
C GLY A 24 10.99 -11.32 15.97
N PRO A 25 12.17 -10.67 15.99
CA PRO A 25 12.33 -9.47 16.81
C PRO A 25 11.24 -8.46 16.43
N TYR A 26 10.46 -8.02 17.42
CA TYR A 26 9.35 -7.08 17.24
C TYR A 26 9.81 -5.87 16.42
N ASN A 27 9.37 -5.79 15.17
CA ASN A 27 9.50 -4.60 14.36
C ASN A 27 8.14 -3.88 14.39
N PRO A 28 7.99 -2.76 15.12
CA PRO A 28 6.74 -2.00 15.17
C PRO A 28 6.29 -1.48 13.78
N ASN A 29 7.16 -1.55 12.76
CA ASN A 29 6.94 -0.98 11.44
C ASN A 29 6.42 -1.98 10.36
N ALA A 30 6.18 -3.25 10.69
CA ALA A 30 5.91 -4.29 9.69
C ALA A 30 4.51 -4.92 9.82
N ARG A 31 3.53 -4.46 9.00
CA ARG A 31 2.17 -5.04 8.86
C ARG A 31 1.59 -4.82 7.46
N GLY A 32 0.48 -5.50 7.18
CA GLY A 32 -0.44 -5.13 6.10
C GLY A 32 -1.12 -3.81 6.40
N ASN A 33 -1.32 -2.98 5.37
CA ASN A 33 -1.88 -1.64 5.52
C ASN A 33 -2.88 -1.30 4.40
N GLY A 34 -2.43 -0.73 3.28
CA GLY A 34 -3.30 -0.45 2.15
C GLY A 34 -3.73 -1.72 1.40
N ILE A 35 -5.02 -1.76 1.03
CA ILE A 35 -5.61 -2.81 0.21
C ILE A 35 -6.55 -2.20 -0.82
N VAL A 36 -6.58 -2.73 -2.04
CA VAL A 36 -7.49 -2.30 -3.11
C VAL A 36 -7.98 -3.51 -3.90
N GLY A 37 -9.23 -3.49 -4.36
CA GLY A 37 -9.79 -4.53 -5.22
C GLY A 37 -9.57 -4.24 -6.70
N THR A 38 -9.41 -5.29 -7.51
CA THR A 38 -9.41 -5.16 -8.97
C THR A 38 -10.82 -4.85 -9.50
N PRO A 39 -10.96 -4.17 -10.66
CA PRO A 39 -12.28 -3.78 -11.18
C PRO A 39 -13.23 -4.96 -11.45
N ASP A 40 -12.68 -6.14 -11.75
CA ASP A 40 -13.43 -7.39 -11.95
C ASP A 40 -13.76 -8.13 -10.65
N GLY A 41 -13.31 -7.62 -9.51
CA GLY A 41 -13.52 -8.20 -8.18
C GLY A 41 -12.75 -9.49 -7.92
N ARG A 42 -11.91 -9.96 -8.87
CA ARG A 42 -11.23 -11.26 -8.74
C ARG A 42 -10.09 -11.24 -7.76
N PHE A 43 -9.42 -10.10 -7.63
CA PHE A 43 -8.21 -9.99 -6.81
C PHE A 43 -8.27 -8.79 -5.87
N LEU A 44 -7.55 -8.92 -4.76
CA LEU A 44 -7.13 -7.80 -3.93
C LEU A 44 -5.63 -7.60 -4.11
N ILE A 45 -5.17 -6.36 -4.04
CA ILE A 45 -3.75 -6.02 -3.95
C ILE A 45 -3.51 -5.44 -2.56
N LEU A 46 -2.59 -6.06 -1.82
CA LEU A 46 -2.26 -5.72 -0.44
C LEU A 46 -0.80 -5.26 -0.35
N VAL A 47 -0.59 -4.16 0.37
CA VAL A 47 0.74 -3.69 0.75
C VAL A 47 1.26 -4.44 1.96
N HIS A 48 2.56 -4.77 1.93
CA HIS A 48 3.35 -5.07 3.11
C HIS A 48 4.22 -3.86 3.45
N THR A 49 3.81 -3.04 4.44
CA THR A 49 4.49 -1.77 4.75
C THR A 49 5.97 -1.97 5.06
N GLY A 50 6.33 -2.89 5.97
CA GLY A 50 7.72 -3.04 6.40
C GLY A 50 8.70 -3.51 5.32
N GLU A 51 8.22 -4.18 4.27
CA GLU A 51 9.05 -4.73 3.19
C GLU A 51 8.90 -3.93 1.89
N GLY A 52 7.92 -3.02 1.80
CA GLY A 52 7.58 -2.33 0.57
C GLY A 52 7.11 -3.24 -0.57
N LYS A 53 6.68 -4.46 -0.25
CA LYS A 53 6.20 -5.44 -1.22
C LYS A 53 4.69 -5.35 -1.41
N LEU A 54 4.23 -5.85 -2.55
CA LEU A 54 2.82 -6.00 -2.86
C LEU A 54 2.47 -7.48 -3.01
N TYR A 55 1.28 -7.85 -2.56
CA TYR A 55 0.73 -9.18 -2.68
C TYR A 55 -0.61 -9.12 -3.40
N ARG A 56 -0.83 -10.04 -4.33
CA ARG A 56 -2.14 -10.29 -4.94
C ARG A 56 -2.83 -11.38 -4.15
N ILE A 57 -4.07 -11.15 -3.73
CA ILE A 57 -4.90 -12.13 -3.05
C ILE A 57 -6.03 -12.53 -3.99
N ASP A 58 -6.16 -13.81 -4.29
CA ASP A 58 -7.32 -14.33 -5.03
C ASP A 58 -8.55 -14.37 -4.11
N THR A 59 -9.65 -13.76 -4.52
CA THR A 59 -10.86 -13.65 -3.68
C THR A 59 -11.67 -14.93 -3.59
N SER A 60 -11.41 -15.90 -4.47
CA SER A 60 -12.09 -17.20 -4.47
C SER A 60 -11.35 -18.24 -3.62
N THR A 61 -10.01 -18.19 -3.61
CA THR A 61 -9.17 -19.15 -2.86
C THR A 61 -8.56 -18.56 -1.59
N PHE A 62 -8.54 -17.23 -1.47
CA PHE A 62 -7.84 -16.48 -0.43
C PHE A 62 -6.32 -16.71 -0.41
N GLU A 63 -5.76 -17.19 -1.52
CA GLU A 63 -4.32 -17.36 -1.67
C GLU A 63 -3.64 -16.02 -1.95
N ALA A 64 -2.62 -15.71 -1.15
CA ALA A 64 -1.79 -14.52 -1.31
C ALA A 64 -0.47 -14.87 -1.99
N VAL A 65 -0.19 -14.22 -3.12
CA VAL A 65 1.04 -14.41 -3.91
C VAL A 65 1.78 -13.09 -4.08
N LEU A 66 3.11 -13.14 -4.05
CA LEU A 66 3.95 -11.95 -4.22
C LEU A 66 3.82 -11.40 -5.64
N ILE A 67 3.68 -10.08 -5.77
CA ILE A 67 3.70 -9.37 -7.05
C ILE A 67 5.15 -9.03 -7.40
N ALA A 68 5.58 -9.44 -8.59
CA ALA A 68 6.91 -9.12 -9.10
C ALA A 68 6.97 -7.68 -9.60
N LEU A 69 7.70 -6.81 -8.89
CA LEU A 69 7.94 -5.44 -9.32
C LEU A 69 9.31 -5.28 -9.98
N SER A 70 9.35 -4.45 -11.02
CA SER A 70 10.58 -4.03 -11.70
C SER A 70 10.54 -2.52 -12.02
N GLY A 71 11.64 -2.01 -12.57
CA GLY A 71 11.82 -0.57 -12.75
C GLY A 71 12.15 0.11 -11.43
N GLY A 72 11.76 1.38 -11.29
CA GLY A 72 11.98 2.14 -10.07
C GLY A 72 13.41 2.64 -9.89
N ASP A 73 13.75 2.97 -8.65
CA ASP A 73 15.01 3.62 -8.26
C ASP A 73 15.81 2.81 -7.23
N GLY A 74 15.44 1.53 -7.01
CA GLY A 74 16.09 0.68 -6.04
C GLY A 74 15.61 0.90 -4.60
N THR A 75 14.63 1.81 -4.39
CA THR A 75 14.05 2.09 -3.07
C THR A 75 12.72 1.37 -2.86
N GLU A 76 12.50 0.26 -3.57
CA GLU A 76 11.27 -0.54 -3.50
C GLU A 76 11.08 -1.09 -2.08
N ALA A 77 12.19 -1.48 -1.42
CA ALA A 77 12.26 -1.75 0.01
C ALA A 77 11.97 -0.48 0.81
N GLY A 78 10.69 -0.20 1.03
CA GLY A 78 10.25 1.10 1.52
C GLY A 78 8.75 1.13 1.77
N THR A 79 8.32 1.86 2.80
CA THR A 79 7.00 1.73 3.41
C THR A 79 5.83 2.11 2.51
N GLY A 80 5.22 1.10 1.90
CA GLY A 80 3.89 1.24 1.30
C GLY A 80 2.86 1.56 2.38
N ASP A 81 1.93 2.45 2.05
CA ASP A 81 0.82 2.85 2.91
C ASP A 81 -0.49 2.63 2.15
N GLY A 82 -1.22 3.68 1.74
CA GLY A 82 -2.43 3.58 0.92
C GLY A 82 -2.20 3.19 -0.54
N LEU A 83 -3.26 2.64 -1.14
CA LEU A 83 -3.31 2.16 -2.52
C LEU A 83 -4.50 2.79 -3.26
N LEU A 84 -4.32 3.02 -4.56
CA LEU A 84 -5.39 3.31 -5.51
C LEU A 84 -5.09 2.58 -6.82
N LEU A 85 -6.10 1.93 -7.40
CA LEU A 85 -6.01 1.28 -8.70
C LEU A 85 -6.95 1.98 -9.68
N ASP A 86 -6.40 2.51 -10.77
CA ASP A 86 -7.13 3.11 -11.90
C ASP A 86 -6.84 2.29 -13.17
N GLY A 87 -7.80 1.45 -13.57
CA GLY A 87 -7.58 0.45 -14.61
C GLY A 87 -6.44 -0.50 -14.26
N GLN A 88 -5.32 -0.42 -14.99
CA GLN A 88 -4.08 -1.17 -14.74
C GLN A 88 -2.97 -0.31 -14.11
N THR A 89 -3.26 0.94 -13.77
CA THR A 89 -2.30 1.83 -13.10
C THR A 89 -2.51 1.76 -11.60
N LEU A 90 -1.56 1.18 -10.88
CA LEU A 90 -1.54 1.15 -9.43
C LEU A 90 -0.71 2.32 -8.89
N TYR A 91 -1.33 3.13 -8.05
CA TYR A 91 -0.68 4.16 -7.27
C TYR A 91 -0.39 3.62 -5.86
N VAL A 92 0.89 3.61 -5.47
CA VAL A 92 1.32 3.16 -4.14
C VAL A 92 1.88 4.35 -3.39
N VAL A 93 1.22 4.75 -2.31
CA VAL A 93 1.74 5.77 -1.40
C VAL A 93 2.94 5.21 -0.67
N LYS A 94 4.09 5.88 -0.74
CA LYS A 94 5.32 5.52 -0.04
C LYS A 94 5.63 6.57 1.03
N ASN A 95 5.10 6.37 2.24
CA ASN A 95 5.05 7.41 3.26
C ASN A 95 6.45 7.87 3.71
N GLN A 96 7.33 6.98 4.18
CA GLN A 96 8.69 7.33 4.65
C GLN A 96 9.61 7.79 3.52
N HIS A 97 9.18 7.65 2.26
CA HIS A 97 9.92 8.12 1.08
C HIS A 97 9.32 9.39 0.47
N ASN A 98 8.26 9.95 1.06
CA ASN A 98 7.61 11.18 0.59
C ASN A 98 7.32 11.16 -0.92
N LYS A 99 6.72 10.08 -1.41
CA LYS A 99 6.37 9.93 -2.82
C LYS A 99 5.21 8.97 -3.05
N VAL A 100 4.63 9.03 -4.23
CA VAL A 100 3.69 8.02 -4.74
C VAL A 100 4.36 7.32 -5.92
N ALA A 101 4.47 5.99 -5.86
CA ALA A 101 4.92 5.19 -6.99
C ALA A 101 3.75 4.97 -7.96
N VAL A 102 3.99 5.16 -9.25
CA VAL A 102 3.02 4.85 -10.32
C VAL A 102 3.50 3.59 -11.00
N ILE A 103 2.68 2.54 -10.96
CA ILE A 103 3.02 1.21 -11.40
C ILE A 103 2.04 0.79 -12.50
N ASN A 104 2.57 0.42 -13.65
CA ASN A 104 1.76 -0.23 -14.68
C ASN A 104 1.73 -1.73 -14.39
N MET A 105 0.55 -2.26 -14.08
CA MET A 105 0.33 -3.66 -13.70
C MET A 105 0.14 -4.51 -14.95
N SER A 106 0.59 -5.78 -14.90
CA SER A 106 0.16 -6.79 -15.87
C SER A 106 -1.34 -7.06 -15.74
N SER A 107 -1.95 -7.60 -16.79
CA SER A 107 -3.39 -7.89 -16.83
C SER A 107 -3.85 -8.93 -15.79
N ASP A 108 -2.94 -9.76 -15.30
CA ASP A 108 -3.17 -10.71 -14.22
C ASP A 108 -2.79 -10.18 -12.83
N TYR A 109 -2.26 -8.96 -12.74
CA TYR A 109 -1.78 -8.33 -11.51
C TYR A 109 -0.70 -9.12 -10.75
N LEU A 110 0.02 -10.03 -11.42
CA LEU A 110 1.15 -10.77 -10.84
C LEU A 110 2.49 -10.06 -11.01
N SER A 111 2.53 -9.04 -11.87
CA SER A 111 3.72 -8.23 -12.06
C SER A 111 3.37 -6.77 -12.30
N GLY A 112 4.34 -5.89 -12.13
CA GLY A 112 4.22 -4.48 -12.46
C GLY A 112 5.55 -3.82 -12.73
N VAL A 113 5.52 -2.72 -13.48
CA VAL A 113 6.69 -1.87 -13.74
C VAL A 113 6.43 -0.50 -13.13
N ILE A 114 7.30 -0.07 -12.23
CA ILE A 114 7.27 1.29 -11.71
C ILE A 114 7.72 2.22 -12.84
N THR A 115 6.80 3.04 -13.34
CA THR A 115 7.03 3.91 -14.50
C THR A 115 7.52 5.29 -14.10
N ARG A 116 7.09 5.80 -12.94
CA ARG A 116 7.48 7.10 -12.39
C ARG A 116 7.13 7.23 -10.91
N TYR A 117 7.62 8.31 -10.30
CA TYR A 117 7.22 8.74 -8.96
C TYR A 117 6.56 10.13 -9.01
N ILE A 118 5.52 10.34 -8.21
CA ILE A 118 4.99 11.68 -7.88
C ILE A 118 5.65 12.10 -6.58
N THR A 119 6.50 13.12 -6.64
CA THR A 119 7.29 13.59 -5.49
C THR A 119 6.78 14.92 -4.93
N GLU A 120 6.31 15.86 -5.75
CA GLU A 120 5.74 17.12 -5.25
C GLU A 120 4.25 16.97 -4.89
N PRO A 121 3.77 17.63 -3.82
CA PRO A 121 4.49 18.53 -2.91
C PRO A 121 5.14 17.81 -1.70
N PHE A 122 5.27 16.49 -1.74
CA PHE A 122 5.80 15.72 -0.59
C PHE A 122 7.31 15.96 -0.38
N ALA A 123 8.08 16.06 -1.46
CA ALA A 123 9.53 16.29 -1.41
C ALA A 123 9.91 17.71 -0.98
N SER A 124 9.07 18.71 -1.23
CA SER A 124 9.27 20.08 -0.75
C SER A 124 8.94 20.27 0.74
N ASN A 125 8.33 19.26 1.40
CA ASN A 125 8.07 19.29 2.83
C ASN A 125 8.45 17.96 3.54
N PRO A 126 9.72 17.52 3.45
CA PRO A 126 10.11 16.16 3.83
C PRO A 126 10.15 15.94 5.34
N ALA A 127 10.19 17.02 6.14
CA ALA A 127 10.40 16.97 7.59
C ALA A 127 9.12 17.08 8.43
N THR A 128 7.97 17.43 7.85
CA THR A 128 6.75 17.67 8.65
C THR A 128 5.54 16.83 8.27
N LYS A 129 5.49 16.25 7.06
CA LYS A 129 4.27 15.58 6.55
C LYS A 129 4.59 14.51 5.52
N VAL A 130 4.04 13.32 5.70
CA VAL A 130 4.16 12.24 4.72
C VAL A 130 2.79 11.92 4.10
N PRO A 131 2.70 11.51 2.83
CA PRO A 131 1.45 11.00 2.29
C PRO A 131 1.07 9.68 2.99
N ALA A 132 -0.21 9.50 3.31
CA ALA A 132 -0.70 8.30 4.00
C ALA A 132 -1.64 7.48 3.11
N THR A 133 -2.69 8.08 2.57
CA THR A 133 -3.61 7.42 1.64
C THR A 133 -4.00 8.32 0.47
N ILE A 134 -4.54 7.71 -0.58
CA ILE A 134 -4.83 8.35 -1.86
C ILE A 134 -6.18 7.86 -2.42
N ALA A 135 -6.90 8.76 -3.08
CA ALA A 135 -8.12 8.48 -3.81
C ALA A 135 -8.12 9.23 -5.14
N GLU A 136 -8.97 8.83 -6.08
CA GLU A 136 -9.26 9.63 -7.28
C GLU A 136 -10.63 10.31 -7.20
N PHE A 137 -10.71 11.46 -7.87
CA PHE A 137 -11.99 12.08 -8.21
C PHE A 137 -11.85 12.86 -9.52
N GLY A 138 -12.63 12.47 -10.53
CA GLY A 138 -12.47 12.97 -11.89
C GLY A 138 -11.06 12.68 -12.44
N ASN A 139 -10.42 13.67 -13.07
CA ASN A 139 -9.09 13.52 -13.63
C ASN A 139 -7.97 13.92 -12.64
N SER A 140 -8.14 13.60 -11.36
CA SER A 140 -7.20 14.05 -10.32
C SER A 140 -7.07 13.04 -9.20
N LEU A 141 -5.87 13.01 -8.65
CA LEU A 141 -5.52 12.27 -7.45
C LEU A 141 -5.62 13.18 -6.24
N TYR A 142 -6.05 12.63 -5.12
CA TYR A 142 -6.17 13.31 -3.85
C TYR A 142 -5.47 12.48 -2.79
N ALA A 143 -4.39 13.00 -2.21
CA ALA A 143 -3.66 12.34 -1.14
C ALA A 143 -3.78 13.15 0.15
N VAL A 144 -4.03 12.47 1.26
CA VAL A 144 -3.98 13.09 2.59
C VAL A 144 -2.57 12.93 3.17
N THR A 145 -2.09 13.96 3.85
CA THR A 145 -0.86 13.85 4.65
C THR A 145 -1.17 13.43 6.07
N GLY A 146 -0.40 12.50 6.62
CA GLY A 146 -0.35 12.24 8.06
C GLY A 146 0.82 12.98 8.71
N GLY A 147 0.53 13.84 9.67
CA GLY A 147 1.52 14.44 10.55
C GLY A 147 1.93 13.49 11.67
N PHE A 148 3.17 13.00 11.65
CA PHE A 148 3.71 12.19 12.76
C PHE A 148 4.29 13.04 13.91
N ALA A 149 4.32 14.38 13.79
CA ALA A 149 4.79 15.30 14.83
C ALA A 149 4.05 16.67 14.81
N PRO A 150 3.60 17.19 15.97
CA PRO A 150 3.11 18.57 16.11
C PRO A 150 4.21 19.63 15.89
N PRO A 151 3.89 20.89 15.49
CA PRO A 151 2.57 21.45 15.19
C PRO A 151 2.35 21.58 13.68
N ALA A 152 1.87 20.52 13.02
CA ALA A 152 1.60 20.54 11.58
C ALA A 152 0.18 20.00 11.32
N PRO A 153 -0.80 20.83 10.91
CA PRO A 153 -2.15 20.33 10.62
C PRO A 153 -2.15 19.48 9.35
N ASP A 154 -2.83 18.35 9.34
CA ASP A 154 -2.97 17.53 8.13
C ASP A 154 -3.68 18.30 7.00
N PHE A 155 -3.34 17.99 5.75
CA PHE A 155 -4.02 18.55 4.58
C PHE A 155 -4.23 17.51 3.49
N VAL A 156 -5.11 17.85 2.54
CA VAL A 156 -5.31 17.09 1.30
C VAL A 156 -4.62 17.81 0.16
N VAL A 157 -3.79 17.07 -0.59
CA VAL A 157 -3.17 17.53 -1.83
C VAL A 157 -3.95 17.00 -3.01
N ARG A 158 -4.27 17.89 -3.95
CA ARG A 158 -4.75 17.52 -5.29
C ARG A 158 -3.58 17.47 -6.27
N MET A 159 -3.45 16.38 -7.01
CA MET A 159 -2.38 16.14 -7.99
C MET A 159 -2.96 15.69 -9.33
N PRO A 160 -2.26 15.95 -10.45
CA PRO A 160 -2.60 15.31 -11.73
C PRO A 160 -2.34 13.79 -11.67
N LYS A 161 -3.11 13.02 -12.45
CA LYS A 161 -2.92 11.58 -12.64
C LYS A 161 -1.60 11.24 -13.34
#